data_AF-N2A0Z4-F1
#
_entry.id   AF-N2A0Z4-F1
#
_cell.length_a   1.000
_cell.length_b   1.000
_cell.length_c   1.000
_cell.angle_alpha   90.00
_cell.angle_beta   90.00
_cell.angle_gamma   90.00
#
_symmetry.space_group_name_H-M   'P 1'
#
loop_
_entity.id
_entity.type
_entity.pdbx_description
1 polymer ?
#
loop_
_entity_poly.entity_id
_entity_poly.type
_entity_poly.pdbx_seq_one_letter_code
_entity_poly.pdbx_strand_id
1 'polypeptide(L)' 'MMDTTYNVGIYCRLSNDDERDGESVSIENQKLLLQNYVRQRGWNEVDVYI' A
#
# COMPACT_ATOMS: atom_id res chain seq x y z
N MET A 1 -4.49 -28.89 -4.93
CA MET A 1 -3.49 -27.95 -5.51
C MET A 1 -3.07 -27.04 -4.38
N MET A 2 -1.77 -26.84 -4.15
CA MET A 2 -1.32 -25.84 -3.17
C MET A 2 -1.34 -24.48 -3.85
N ASP A 3 -2.36 -23.68 -3.56
CA ASP A 3 -2.36 -22.26 -3.93
C ASP A 3 -1.17 -21.60 -3.25
N THR A 4 -0.20 -21.17 -4.06
CA THR A 4 0.95 -20.44 -3.54
C THR A 4 0.50 -19.01 -3.27
N THR A 5 0.27 -18.69 -2.00
CA THR A 5 0.02 -17.33 -1.55
C THR A 5 1.35 -16.63 -1.30
N TYR A 6 1.57 -15.47 -1.93
CA TYR A 6 2.76 -14.66 -1.73
C TYR A 6 2.58 -13.72 -0.53
N ASN A 7 3.63 -13.57 0.26
CA ASN A 7 3.74 -12.54 1.29
C ASN A 7 4.22 -11.23 0.64
N VAL A 8 3.52 -10.12 0.90
CA VAL A 8 3.79 -8.82 0.26
C VAL A 8 3.87 -7.72 1.30
N GLY A 9 4.96 -6.93 1.23
CA GLY A 9 5.07 -5.65 1.92
C GLY A 9 4.76 -4.49 0.97
N ILE A 10 4.08 -3.46 1.46
CA ILE A 10 3.74 -2.26 0.69
C ILE A 10 4.64 -1.11 1.17
N TYR A 11 5.22 -0.33 0.25
CA TYR A 11 5.96 0.88 0.57
C TYR A 11 5.29 2.09 -0.09
N CYS A 12 4.93 3.08 0.71
CA CYS A 12 4.39 4.36 0.27
C CYS A 12 5.43 5.46 0.53
N ARG A 13 5.38 6.56 -0.23
CA ARG A 13 6.26 7.71 0.02
C ARG A 13 5.48 9.01 -0.06
N LEU A 14 5.90 10.00 0.72
CA LEU A 14 5.39 11.36 0.65
C LEU A 14 5.64 11.96 -0.74
N SER A 15 4.64 12.64 -1.29
CA SER A 15 4.86 13.53 -2.43
C SER A 15 5.57 14.80 -1.97
N ASN A 16 6.51 15.28 -2.80
CA ASN A 16 7.31 16.46 -2.50
C ASN A 16 6.50 17.77 -2.47
N ASP A 17 5.26 17.76 -3.00
CA ASP A 17 4.36 18.93 -3.12
C ASP A 17 3.37 19.09 -1.96
N ASP A 18 3.45 18.26 -0.91
CA ASP A 18 2.61 18.43 0.29
C ASP A 18 3.19 19.53 1.20
N GLU A 19 3.15 20.79 0.74
CA GLU A 19 3.34 21.99 1.59
C GLU A 19 2.13 22.24 2.52
N ARG A 20 1.19 21.30 2.64
CA ARG A 20 0.03 21.40 3.53
C ARG A 20 0.27 20.61 4.82
N ASP A 21 0.13 21.31 5.94
CA ASP A 21 0.19 20.88 7.36
C ASP A 21 -0.80 19.76 7.78
N GLY A 22 -1.31 18.94 6.87
CA GLY A 22 -2.23 17.83 7.14
C GLY A 22 -1.69 16.49 6.64
N GLU A 23 -2.23 15.38 7.15
CA GLU A 23 -1.92 14.02 6.68
C GLU A 23 -1.91 14.00 5.15
N SER A 24 -0.75 13.72 4.55
CA SER A 24 -0.57 13.69 3.10
C SER A 24 -1.63 12.81 2.45
N VAL A 25 -2.61 13.44 1.79
CA VAL A 25 -3.69 12.76 1.05
C VAL A 25 -3.11 11.79 0.01
N SER A 26 -1.88 12.04 -0.43
CA SER A 26 -1.10 11.18 -1.33
C SER A 26 -0.76 9.82 -0.71
N ILE A 27 -0.52 9.71 0.60
CA ILE A 27 -0.19 8.43 1.26
C ILE A 27 -1.43 7.56 1.39
N GLU A 28 -2.55 8.11 1.85
CA GLU A 28 -3.78 7.33 2.03
C GLU A 28 -4.25 6.72 0.70
N ASN A 29 -4.21 7.51 -0.37
CA ASN A 29 -4.52 7.04 -1.72
C ASN A 29 -3.54 5.96 -2.21
N GLN A 30 -2.23 6.11 -1.96
CA GLN A 30 -1.24 5.08 -2.30
C GLN A 30 -1.52 3.76 -1.56
N LYS A 31 -1.79 3.83 -0.25
CA LYS A 31 -2.13 2.65 0.57
C LYS A 31 -3.36 1.95 0.01
N LEU A 32 -4.46 2.69 -0.18
CA LEU A 32 -5.72 2.13 -0.64
C LEU A 32 -5.57 1.41 -1.99
N LEU A 33 -4.86 2.02 -2.93
CA LEU A 33 -4.64 1.45 -4.26
C LEU A 33 -3.82 0.15 -4.20
N LEU A 34 -2.72 0.15 -3.44
CA LEU A 34 -1.82 -1.00 -3.34
C LEU A 34 -2.45 -2.15 -2.55
N GLN A 35 -3.12 -1.87 -1.43
CA GLN A 35 -3.83 -2.88 -0.64
C GLN A 35 -4.95 -3.54 -1.43
N ASN A 36 -5.71 -2.76 -2.22
CA ASN A 36 -6.73 -3.31 -3.11
C ASN A 36 -6.13 -4.24 -4.17
N TYR A 37 -4.97 -3.91 -4.73
CA TYR A 37 -4.28 -4.77 -5.68
C TYR A 37 -3.84 -6.10 -5.05
N VAL A 38 -3.21 -6.05 -3.86
CA VAL A 38 -2.80 -7.25 -3.12
C VAL A 38 -4.01 -8.15 -2.82
N ARG A 39 -5.14 -7.56 -2.40
CA ARG A 39 -6.40 -8.28 -2.15
C ARG A 39 -6.95 -8.94 -3.42
N GLN A 40 -6.99 -8.23 -4.55
CA GLN A 40 -7.46 -8.77 -5.83
C GLN A 40 -6.60 -9.94 -6.34
N ARG A 41 -5.32 -9.98 -5.95
CA ARG A 41 -4.40 -11.07 -6.29
C ARG A 41 -4.50 -12.28 -5.35
N GLY A 42 -5.24 -12.18 -4.25
CA GLY A 42 -5.30 -13.22 -3.23
C GLY A 42 -3.97 -13.41 -2.48
N TRP A 43 -3.16 -12.36 -2.38
CA TRP A 43 -1.88 -12.38 -1.67
C TRP A 43 -2.05 -12.01 -0.19
N ASN A 44 -1.06 -12.38 0.62
CA ASN A 44 -1.02 -12.05 2.04
C ASN A 44 -0.23 -10.74 2.25
N GLU A 45 -0.94 -9.68 2.64
CA GLU A 45 -0.32 -8.42 3.05
C GLU A 45 0.34 -8.60 4.43
N VAL A 46 1.64 -8.30 4.52
CA VAL A 46 2.42 -8.45 5.75
C VAL A 46 2.48 -7.15 6.53
N ASP A 47 2.82 -6.05 5.85
CA ASP A 47 2.94 -4.74 6.48
C ASP A 47 2.99 -3.61 5.43
N VAL A 48 2.78 -2.38 5.90
CA VAL A 48 2.83 -1.14 5.10
C VAL A 48 3.86 -0.18 5.71
N TYR A 49 4.89 0.15 4.93
CA TYR A 49 5.98 1.06 5.27
C TYR A 49 5.79 2.43 4.60
N ILE A 50 6.28 3.50 5.25
CA ILE A 50 6.17 4.89 4.80
C ILE A 50 7.54 5.55 4.89
#